data_AF-A0A9D5USM4-F1
#
_entry.id   AF-A0A9D5USM4-F1
#
_cell.length_a   1.000
_cell.length_b   1.000
_cell.length_c   1.000
_cell.angle_alpha   90.00
_cell.angle_beta   90.00
_cell.angle_gamma   90.00
#
_symmetry.space_group_name_H-M   'P 1'
#
loop_
_entity.id
_entity.type
_entity.pdbx_description
1 polymer ?
#
loop_
_entity_poly.entity_id
_entity_poly.type
_entity_poly.pdbx_seq_one_letter_code
_entity_poly.pdbx_strand_id
1 'polypeptide(L)'
;MKRLVGSIVIGLVCMVGCVTAMAVEVDASDCLPCHRERNPGLVADWEKSRHNLPDLDCRSCHGTKHDGTMAVQARRNAACTACHVQESSSYTLSKHGVIATLEAGRMDFAQPLREGNFRAPTCAYCHLHSGNHNIGAEVFPLLPREGCQATPEDALRTEARALPCRDCHSPRFVETWFLSGDKMLEIGRMKVREAKAVVQQIEQLDADSAKKARTIQQRMTDDHLRNVRLGVGHQSPDDQWWHGHPALDGDLLRIKSILGGHPAKSTEP
;
A
#
# COMPACT_ATOMS: atom_id res chain seq x y z
N MET A 1 72.23 45.45 -23.84
CA MET A 1 72.02 46.62 -22.98
C MET A 1 70.59 46.61 -22.43
N LYS A 2 70.46 46.49 -21.09
CA LYS A 2 69.43 47.04 -20.18
C LYS A 2 67.95 47.19 -20.62
N ARG A 3 67.07 46.54 -19.82
CA ARG A 3 65.81 47.05 -19.19
C ARG A 3 64.60 47.27 -20.15
N LEU A 4 63.31 47.09 -19.82
CA LEU A 4 62.49 47.10 -18.58
C LEU A 4 61.10 46.48 -18.94
N VAL A 5 60.54 45.52 -18.19
CA VAL A 5 59.31 45.60 -17.35
C VAL A 5 58.06 46.28 -17.96
N GLY A 6 56.91 45.59 -17.98
CA GLY A 6 55.58 46.24 -17.98
C GLY A 6 54.41 45.40 -18.51
N SER A 7 53.67 44.74 -17.61
CA SER A 7 52.39 44.06 -17.83
C SER A 7 51.27 44.99 -18.32
N ILE A 8 50.29 44.46 -19.06
CA ILE A 8 48.83 44.59 -18.85
C ILE A 8 48.17 43.56 -19.78
N VAL A 9 47.70 42.45 -19.21
CA VAL A 9 46.79 41.51 -19.89
C VAL A 9 45.38 41.92 -19.47
N ILE A 10 44.63 42.53 -20.37
CA ILE A 10 43.18 42.73 -20.22
C ILE A 10 42.54 41.38 -20.54
N GLY A 11 42.41 40.55 -19.51
CA GLY A 11 41.62 39.32 -19.56
C GLY A 11 40.15 39.68 -19.52
N LEU A 12 39.49 39.63 -20.68
CA LEU A 12 38.04 39.71 -20.80
C LEU A 12 37.42 38.48 -20.13
N VAL A 13 37.00 38.67 -18.88
CA VAL A 13 36.21 37.71 -18.10
C VAL A 13 34.82 37.62 -18.75
N CYS A 14 34.64 36.65 -19.66
CA CYS A 14 33.31 36.22 -20.06
C CYS A 14 32.88 35.13 -19.07
N MET A 15 32.35 35.55 -17.92
CA MET A 15 31.56 34.68 -17.05
C MET A 15 30.30 34.28 -17.82
N VAL A 16 30.39 33.18 -18.57
CA VAL A 16 29.20 32.44 -18.99
C VAL A 16 28.66 31.79 -17.73
N GLY A 17 27.70 32.49 -17.10
CA GLY A 17 26.93 32.01 -15.97
C GLY A 17 26.13 30.78 -16.38
N CYS A 18 26.72 29.60 -16.18
CA CYS A 18 25.96 28.40 -15.95
C CYS A 18 25.35 28.56 -14.56
N VAL A 19 24.13 29.11 -14.49
CA VAL A 19 23.32 29.06 -13.27
C VAL A 19 22.92 27.60 -13.11
N THR A 20 23.75 26.83 -12.42
CA THR A 20 23.33 25.56 -11.87
C THR A 20 22.19 25.87 -10.92
N ALA A 21 21.01 25.30 -11.17
CA ALA A 21 19.90 25.34 -10.23
C ALA A 21 20.41 24.72 -8.91
N MET A 22 20.69 25.57 -7.92
CA MET A 22 21.06 25.13 -6.60
C MET A 22 19.79 24.50 -5.99
N ALA A 23 19.79 23.19 -5.81
CA ALA A 23 18.76 22.52 -5.05
C ALA A 23 18.81 23.06 -3.61
N VAL A 24 17.71 23.64 -3.14
CA VAL A 24 17.56 24.03 -1.74
C VAL A 24 17.12 22.78 -0.97
N GLU A 25 17.93 22.36 0.00
CA GLU A 25 17.53 21.34 0.97
C GLU A 25 16.65 22.00 2.04
N VAL A 26 15.46 21.45 2.28
CA VAL A 26 14.45 22.02 3.20
C VAL A 26 14.24 21.06 4.38
N ASP A 27 14.18 21.59 5.61
CA ASP A 27 13.86 20.78 6.78
C ASP A 27 12.36 20.41 6.83
N ALA A 28 12.02 19.28 7.46
CA ALA A 28 10.64 18.80 7.55
C ALA A 28 9.68 19.80 8.18
N SER A 29 10.17 20.47 9.22
CA SER A 29 9.39 21.46 9.97
C SER A 29 9.00 22.66 9.11
N ASP A 30 9.65 22.86 7.96
CA ASP A 30 9.49 24.02 7.08
C ASP A 30 8.53 23.80 5.90
N CYS A 31 8.08 22.56 5.65
CA CYS A 31 7.20 22.28 4.49
C CYS A 31 5.79 22.86 4.71
N LEU A 32 5.22 22.63 5.91
CA LEU A 32 3.82 22.91 6.20
C LEU A 32 3.45 24.39 6.16
N PRO A 33 4.22 25.36 6.69
CA PRO A 33 3.83 26.77 6.65
C PRO A 33 3.57 27.28 5.23
N CYS A 34 4.50 27.02 4.31
CA CYS A 34 4.36 27.43 2.90
C CYS A 34 3.28 26.61 2.18
N HIS A 35 3.23 25.29 2.40
CA HIS A 35 2.24 24.44 1.71
C HIS A 35 0.82 24.65 2.22
N ARG A 36 0.60 25.10 3.46
CA ARG A 36 -0.73 25.52 3.92
C ARG A 36 -1.23 26.75 3.18
N GLU A 37 -0.33 27.65 2.79
CA GLU A 37 -0.69 28.83 1.99
C GLU A 37 -0.87 28.48 0.51
N ARG A 38 0.10 27.76 -0.08
CA ARG A 38 0.10 27.47 -1.51
C ARG A 38 -0.86 26.36 -1.91
N ASN A 39 -0.94 25.31 -1.10
CA ASN A 39 -1.62 24.06 -1.40
C ASN A 39 -2.50 23.58 -0.22
N PRO A 40 -3.41 24.41 0.32
CA PRO A 40 -4.16 24.10 1.55
C PRO A 40 -4.92 22.77 1.47
N GLY A 41 -5.47 22.43 0.30
CA GLY A 41 -6.20 21.17 0.10
C GLY A 41 -5.32 19.93 0.26
N LEU A 42 -4.10 19.95 -0.30
CA LEU A 42 -3.18 18.80 -0.19
C LEU A 42 -2.73 18.58 1.25
N VAL A 43 -2.48 19.67 1.98
CA VAL A 43 -2.14 19.59 3.41
C VAL A 43 -3.31 19.07 4.22
N ALA A 44 -4.53 19.57 3.96
CA ALA A 44 -5.73 19.10 4.67
C ALA A 44 -6.04 17.61 4.41
N ASP A 45 -5.75 17.11 3.20
CA ASP A 45 -5.88 15.69 2.87
C ASP A 45 -4.81 14.85 3.58
N TRP A 46 -3.56 15.30 3.57
CA TRP A 46 -2.48 14.64 4.29
C TRP A 46 -2.75 14.60 5.80
N GLU A 47 -3.25 15.68 6.40
CA GLU A 47 -3.56 15.77 7.83
C GLU A 47 -4.63 14.75 8.26
N LYS A 48 -5.54 14.36 7.36
CA LYS A 48 -6.54 13.29 7.56
C LYS A 48 -6.00 11.88 7.30
N SER A 49 -4.83 11.78 6.67
CA SER A 49 -4.26 10.52 6.23
C SER A 49 -3.69 9.70 7.39
N ARG A 50 -3.59 8.38 7.18
CA ARG A 50 -2.88 7.48 8.10
C ARG A 50 -1.36 7.76 8.15
N HIS A 51 -0.86 8.57 7.22
CA HIS A 51 0.54 8.96 7.13
C HIS A 51 0.86 10.31 7.80
N ASN A 52 -0.13 10.94 8.45
CA ASN A 52 0.12 12.04 9.39
C ASN A 52 0.55 11.45 10.75
N LEU A 53 1.79 10.94 10.83
CA LEU A 53 2.38 10.34 12.01
C LEU A 53 3.63 11.14 12.44
N PRO A 54 4.02 11.14 13.73
CA PRO A 54 5.15 11.93 14.21
C PRO A 54 6.48 11.70 13.46
N ASP A 55 6.74 10.45 13.05
CA ASP A 55 7.98 10.05 12.39
C ASP A 55 7.86 9.97 10.84
N LEU A 56 6.75 10.44 10.28
CA LEU A 56 6.48 10.41 8.84
C LEU A 56 6.02 11.78 8.35
N ASP A 57 6.79 12.38 7.44
CA ASP A 57 6.56 13.73 6.94
C ASP A 57 6.54 13.78 5.40
N CYS A 58 6.36 14.98 4.83
CA CYS A 58 6.28 15.16 3.38
C CYS A 58 7.51 14.58 2.65
N ARG A 59 8.70 14.72 3.24
CA ARG A 59 9.99 14.31 2.66
C ARG A 59 10.14 12.81 2.59
N SER A 60 9.43 12.06 3.44
CA SER A 60 9.45 10.59 3.41
C SER A 60 9.02 10.03 2.05
N CYS A 61 8.15 10.74 1.32
CA CYS A 61 7.77 10.39 -0.06
C CYS A 61 8.38 11.34 -1.10
N HIS A 62 8.48 12.63 -0.79
CA HIS A 62 8.90 13.66 -1.75
C HIS A 62 10.41 13.94 -1.79
N GLY A 63 11.17 13.41 -0.83
CA GLY A 63 12.58 13.73 -0.64
C GLY A 63 12.78 15.14 -0.06
N THR A 64 14.03 15.62 -0.07
CA THR A 64 14.43 16.91 0.52
C THR A 64 14.73 18.00 -0.50
N LYS A 65 14.84 17.64 -1.78
CA LYS A 65 15.28 18.56 -2.85
C LYS A 65 14.12 19.34 -3.42
N HIS A 66 13.99 20.61 -3.02
CA HIS A 66 12.91 21.47 -3.50
C HIS A 66 13.24 22.09 -4.88
N ASP A 67 13.43 21.24 -5.89
CA ASP A 67 13.87 21.60 -7.26
C ASP A 67 12.81 21.29 -8.34
N GLY A 68 11.58 20.97 -7.93
CA GLY A 68 10.50 20.56 -8.82
C GLY A 68 10.44 19.07 -9.12
N THR A 69 11.42 18.26 -8.68
CA THR A 69 11.42 16.80 -8.89
C THR A 69 10.72 16.01 -7.79
N MET A 70 10.33 16.66 -6.69
CA MET A 70 9.71 16.03 -5.51
C MET A 70 8.49 15.18 -5.84
N ALA A 71 7.59 15.67 -6.70
CA ALA A 71 6.42 14.91 -7.14
C ALA A 71 6.80 13.72 -8.04
N VAL A 72 7.84 13.88 -8.87
CA VAL A 72 8.36 12.81 -9.74
C VAL A 72 8.89 11.64 -8.91
N GLN A 73 9.58 11.94 -7.81
CA GLN A 73 10.10 10.93 -6.88
C GLN A 73 8.95 10.22 -6.14
N ALA A 74 8.02 10.98 -5.58
CA ALA A 74 6.89 10.44 -4.81
C ALA A 74 5.95 9.53 -5.62
N ARG A 75 5.86 9.71 -6.95
CA ARG A 75 5.02 8.88 -7.83
C ARG A 75 5.58 7.48 -8.11
N ARG A 76 6.87 7.25 -7.80
CA ARG A 76 7.55 5.96 -8.04
C ARG A 76 7.24 4.98 -6.91
N ASN A 77 7.15 3.69 -7.24
CA ASN A 77 6.91 2.62 -6.26
C ASN A 77 7.95 2.61 -5.11
N ALA A 78 9.19 3.02 -5.40
CA ALA A 78 10.27 3.10 -4.41
C ALA A 78 9.94 4.01 -3.21
N ALA A 79 9.07 5.02 -3.40
CA ALA A 79 8.61 5.89 -2.31
C ALA A 79 7.74 5.14 -1.28
N CYS A 80 7.17 3.99 -1.66
CA CYS A 80 6.28 3.19 -0.81
C CYS A 80 6.98 1.92 -0.31
N THR A 81 7.76 1.26 -1.18
CA THR A 81 8.29 -0.08 -0.92
C THR A 81 9.36 -0.14 0.16
N ALA A 82 9.93 1.00 0.56
CA ALA A 82 10.89 1.08 1.67
C ALA A 82 10.24 0.72 3.02
N CYS A 83 8.94 0.98 3.20
CA CYS A 83 8.21 0.69 4.43
C CYS A 83 7.15 -0.41 4.25
N HIS A 84 6.49 -0.45 3.09
CA HIS A 84 5.37 -1.36 2.81
C HIS A 84 5.83 -2.69 2.17
N VAL A 85 6.67 -3.45 2.86
CA VAL A 85 7.30 -4.67 2.29
C VAL A 85 6.27 -5.72 1.87
N GLN A 86 5.23 -5.94 2.68
CA GLN A 86 4.23 -6.99 2.45
C GLN A 86 3.28 -6.61 1.31
N GLU A 87 2.75 -5.38 1.33
CA GLU A 87 1.94 -4.85 0.25
C GLU A 87 2.73 -4.82 -1.07
N SER A 88 4.01 -4.47 -1.01
CA SER A 88 4.90 -4.44 -2.18
C SER A 88 5.10 -5.83 -2.77
N SER A 89 5.25 -6.87 -1.96
CA SER A 89 5.32 -8.25 -2.45
C SER A 89 4.05 -8.61 -3.22
N SER A 90 2.89 -8.28 -2.66
CA SER A 90 1.60 -8.52 -3.31
C SER A 90 1.47 -7.77 -4.64
N TYR A 91 1.76 -6.47 -4.63
CA TYR A 91 1.70 -5.63 -5.81
C TYR A 91 2.69 -6.09 -6.89
N THR A 92 3.95 -6.35 -6.55
CA THR A 92 5.00 -6.72 -7.52
C THR A 92 4.73 -8.05 -8.23
N LEU A 93 4.06 -8.99 -7.56
CA LEU A 93 3.63 -10.27 -8.14
C LEU A 93 2.30 -10.19 -8.89
N SER A 94 1.60 -9.05 -8.83
CA SER A 94 0.39 -8.82 -9.65
C SER A 94 0.74 -8.47 -11.09
N LYS A 95 -0.25 -8.59 -11.99
CA LYS A 95 -0.09 -8.12 -13.38
C LYS A 95 0.26 -6.63 -13.45
N HIS A 96 -0.30 -5.80 -12.56
CA HIS A 96 0.03 -4.37 -12.50
C HIS A 96 1.49 -4.15 -12.16
N GLY A 97 1.99 -4.81 -11.12
CA GLY A 97 3.39 -4.70 -10.70
C GLY A 97 4.37 -5.22 -11.73
N VAL A 98 4.05 -6.36 -12.36
CA VAL A 98 4.87 -6.93 -13.43
C VAL A 98 4.97 -5.97 -14.61
N ILE A 99 3.83 -5.46 -15.10
CA ILE A 99 3.83 -4.49 -16.20
C ILE A 99 4.61 -3.24 -15.76
N ALA A 100 4.27 -2.64 -14.62
CA ALA A 100 4.93 -1.43 -14.13
C ALA A 100 6.46 -1.57 -14.02
N THR A 101 6.94 -2.74 -13.62
CA THR A 101 8.37 -3.05 -13.55
C THR A 101 8.99 -3.10 -14.95
N LEU A 102 8.36 -3.81 -15.88
CA LEU A 102 8.82 -3.91 -17.27
C LEU A 102 8.78 -2.57 -18.00
N GLU A 103 7.86 -1.68 -17.64
CA GLU A 103 7.71 -0.35 -18.25
C GLU A 103 8.43 0.77 -17.49
N ALA A 104 9.09 0.50 -16.35
CA ALA A 104 9.59 1.54 -15.46
C ALA A 104 10.52 2.56 -16.14
N GLY A 105 11.32 2.11 -17.12
CA GLY A 105 12.23 2.96 -17.91
C GLY A 105 11.56 3.85 -18.96
N ARG A 106 10.26 3.65 -19.23
CA ARG A 106 9.48 4.40 -20.24
C ARG A 106 8.29 5.16 -19.65
N MET A 107 8.12 5.14 -18.34
CA MET A 107 7.11 5.93 -17.65
C MET A 107 7.57 7.37 -17.47
N ASP A 108 6.73 8.33 -17.87
CA ASP A 108 6.96 9.75 -17.59
C ASP A 108 6.35 10.13 -16.23
N PHE A 109 7.18 10.03 -15.18
CA PHE A 109 6.78 10.39 -13.82
C PHE A 109 6.60 11.91 -13.61
N ALA A 110 6.94 12.76 -14.59
CA ALA A 110 6.62 14.19 -14.53
C ALA A 110 5.11 14.43 -14.70
N GLN A 111 4.40 13.54 -15.39
CA GLN A 111 2.95 13.63 -15.55
C GLN A 111 2.20 13.46 -14.22
N PRO A 112 1.08 14.17 -14.03
CA PRO A 112 0.23 13.99 -12.86
C PRO A 112 -0.47 12.62 -12.88
N LEU A 113 -0.83 12.12 -11.69
CA LEU A 113 -1.55 10.86 -11.49
C LEU A 113 -3.01 10.99 -11.94
N ARG A 114 -3.26 10.92 -13.24
CA ARG A 114 -4.57 11.08 -13.89
C ARG A 114 -4.73 10.07 -15.02
N GLU A 115 -5.97 9.84 -15.41
CA GLU A 115 -6.35 9.01 -16.55
C GLU A 115 -5.49 9.32 -17.79
N GLY A 116 -5.02 8.27 -18.46
CA GLY A 116 -4.24 8.35 -19.70
C GLY A 116 -2.74 8.61 -19.52
N ASN A 117 -2.28 9.09 -18.35
CA ASN A 117 -0.86 9.40 -18.15
C ASN A 117 0.00 8.18 -17.79
N PHE A 118 -0.60 7.12 -17.25
CA PHE A 118 0.10 5.91 -16.85
C PHE A 118 -0.62 4.69 -17.40
N ARG A 119 0.09 3.90 -18.23
CA ARG A 119 -0.45 2.64 -18.75
C ARG A 119 -0.58 1.56 -17.68
N ALA A 120 0.35 1.53 -16.73
CA ALA A 120 0.31 0.63 -15.59
C ALA A 120 0.29 1.46 -14.30
N PRO A 121 -0.60 1.13 -13.36
CA PRO A 121 -0.71 1.89 -12.13
C PRO A 121 0.49 1.61 -11.23
N THR A 122 1.03 2.65 -10.59
CA THR A 122 1.99 2.54 -9.48
C THR A 122 1.24 2.53 -8.14
N CYS A 123 1.95 2.31 -7.04
CA CYS A 123 1.39 2.49 -5.69
C CYS A 123 0.75 3.88 -5.57
N ALA A 124 1.48 4.92 -5.96
CA ALA A 124 0.99 6.29 -5.92
C ALA A 124 -0.24 6.51 -6.83
N TYR A 125 -0.27 5.91 -8.02
CA TYR A 125 -1.40 6.08 -8.95
C TYR A 125 -2.73 5.67 -8.34
N CYS A 126 -2.78 4.54 -7.64
CA CYS A 126 -4.01 4.02 -7.04
C CYS A 126 -4.28 4.55 -5.62
N HIS A 127 -3.26 4.95 -4.87
CA HIS A 127 -3.43 5.38 -3.47
C HIS A 127 -3.47 6.90 -3.30
N LEU A 128 -3.03 7.65 -4.31
CA LEU A 128 -2.98 9.11 -4.36
C LEU A 128 -3.63 9.60 -5.67
N HIS A 129 -4.65 8.88 -6.14
CA HIS A 129 -5.27 9.12 -7.44
C HIS A 129 -5.77 10.56 -7.55
N SER A 130 -5.59 11.17 -8.72
CA SER A 130 -5.95 12.58 -8.98
C SER A 130 -5.32 13.59 -8.00
N GLY A 131 -4.22 13.22 -7.33
CA GLY A 131 -3.49 14.10 -6.40
C GLY A 131 -4.06 14.13 -4.98
N ASN A 132 -4.97 13.23 -4.63
CA ASN A 132 -5.44 13.04 -3.26
C ASN A 132 -4.26 12.70 -2.34
N HIS A 133 -4.07 13.46 -1.25
CA HIS A 133 -3.00 13.19 -0.27
C HIS A 133 -3.49 12.43 0.98
N ASN A 134 -4.77 12.08 1.03
CA ASN A 134 -5.30 11.16 2.02
C ASN A 134 -5.14 9.73 1.54
N ILE A 135 -3.91 9.21 1.66
CA ILE A 135 -3.51 7.89 1.13
C ILE A 135 -4.31 6.70 1.68
N GLY A 136 -5.09 6.89 2.76
CA GLY A 136 -5.98 5.89 3.32
C GLY A 136 -7.41 5.94 2.79
N ALA A 137 -7.79 7.00 2.08
CA ALA A 137 -9.15 7.24 1.60
C ALA A 137 -9.61 6.18 0.58
N GLU A 138 -8.67 5.71 -0.26
CA GLU A 138 -8.93 4.77 -1.35
C GLU A 138 -8.60 3.30 -0.96
N VAL A 139 -8.19 3.06 0.30
CA VAL A 139 -7.71 1.75 0.83
C VAL A 139 -8.72 1.10 1.79
N PHE A 140 -9.80 1.81 2.11
CA PHE A 140 -10.77 1.43 3.14
C PHE A 140 -11.64 0.24 2.67
N PRO A 141 -11.96 -0.70 3.57
CA PRO A 141 -11.97 -2.11 3.22
C PRO A 141 -13.12 -2.47 2.29
N LEU A 142 -12.82 -3.50 1.50
CA LEU A 142 -13.72 -4.28 0.67
C LEU A 142 -15.03 -4.64 1.39
N LEU A 143 -14.97 -4.95 2.69
CA LEU A 143 -16.13 -5.07 3.58
C LEU A 143 -15.82 -4.50 4.96
N PRO A 144 -16.82 -3.95 5.70
CA PRO A 144 -16.66 -3.59 7.12
C PRO A 144 -16.02 -4.74 7.91
N ARG A 145 -15.24 -4.40 8.95
CA ARG A 145 -14.82 -5.42 9.92
C ARG A 145 -16.07 -6.03 10.56
N GLU A 146 -16.00 -7.31 10.90
CA GLU A 146 -17.11 -8.00 11.56
C GLU A 146 -17.54 -7.25 12.83
N GLY A 147 -18.83 -6.93 12.95
CA GLY A 147 -19.38 -6.09 14.01
C GLY A 147 -19.41 -4.58 13.73
N CYS A 148 -18.89 -4.12 12.58
CA CYS A 148 -19.01 -2.73 12.12
C CYS A 148 -20.15 -2.62 11.09
N GLN A 149 -21.11 -1.72 11.32
CA GLN A 149 -22.12 -1.38 10.33
C GLN A 149 -21.52 -0.51 9.23
N ALA A 150 -21.91 -0.77 7.98
CA ALA A 150 -21.57 0.12 6.88
C ALA A 150 -22.27 1.47 7.08
N THR A 151 -21.50 2.54 6.95
CA THR A 151 -21.95 3.92 7.04
C THR A 151 -22.13 4.51 5.63
N PRO A 152 -22.86 5.62 5.46
CA PRO A 152 -22.89 6.35 4.19
C PRO A 152 -21.49 6.78 3.71
N GLU A 153 -20.56 7.01 4.64
CA GLU A 153 -19.16 7.32 4.32
C GLU A 153 -18.43 6.12 3.69
N ASP A 154 -18.79 4.89 4.06
CA ASP A 154 -18.23 3.67 3.47
C ASP A 154 -18.66 3.48 2.01
N ALA A 155 -19.88 3.92 1.65
CA ALA A 155 -20.33 3.90 0.26
C ALA A 155 -19.54 4.89 -0.61
N LEU A 156 -19.26 6.09 -0.10
CA LEU A 156 -18.42 7.08 -0.78
C LEU A 156 -16.99 6.58 -0.97
N ARG A 157 -16.42 5.91 0.05
CA ARG A 157 -15.09 5.29 -0.04
C ARG A 157 -15.06 4.11 -1.02
N THR A 158 -16.17 3.37 -1.13
CA THR A 158 -16.34 2.27 -2.11
C THR A 158 -16.37 2.79 -3.55
N GLU A 159 -16.96 3.96 -3.77
CA GLU A 159 -16.90 4.59 -5.08
C GLU A 159 -15.52 5.18 -5.37
N ALA A 160 -14.90 5.86 -4.40
CA ALA A 160 -13.56 6.42 -4.53
C ALA A 160 -12.50 5.38 -4.92
N ARG A 161 -12.51 4.20 -4.29
CA ARG A 161 -11.58 3.09 -4.63
C ARG A 161 -11.75 2.55 -6.05
N ALA A 162 -12.90 2.76 -6.68
CA ALA A 162 -13.18 2.25 -8.01
C ALA A 162 -12.68 3.20 -9.12
N LEU A 163 -12.48 4.48 -8.81
CA LEU A 163 -12.09 5.50 -9.78
C LEU A 163 -10.77 5.15 -10.51
N PRO A 164 -9.66 4.83 -9.80
CA PRO A 164 -8.39 4.56 -10.49
C PRO A 164 -8.45 3.31 -11.38
N CYS A 165 -9.35 2.37 -11.08
CA CYS A 165 -9.56 1.18 -11.89
C CYS A 165 -10.28 1.50 -13.21
N ARG A 166 -11.20 2.47 -13.20
CA ARG A 166 -12.04 2.84 -14.35
C ARG A 166 -11.27 3.62 -15.42
N ASP A 167 -10.13 4.20 -15.08
CA ASP A 167 -9.21 4.83 -16.04
C ASP A 167 -8.71 3.84 -17.12
N CYS A 168 -8.68 2.54 -16.80
CA CYS A 168 -8.10 1.51 -17.67
C CYS A 168 -9.04 0.32 -17.93
N HIS A 169 -10.04 0.11 -17.07
CA HIS A 169 -10.92 -1.06 -17.14
C HIS A 169 -12.39 -0.69 -17.29
N SER A 170 -13.13 -1.54 -17.98
CA SER A 170 -14.59 -1.36 -18.13
C SER A 170 -15.29 -1.35 -16.76
N PRO A 171 -16.36 -0.54 -16.59
CA PRO A 171 -17.11 -0.48 -15.34
C PRO A 171 -17.59 -1.85 -14.85
N ARG A 172 -18.05 -2.71 -15.77
CA ARG A 172 -18.48 -4.08 -15.46
C ARG A 172 -17.36 -4.92 -14.84
N PHE A 173 -16.14 -4.83 -15.39
CA PHE A 173 -15.01 -5.58 -14.85
C PHE A 173 -14.67 -5.12 -13.43
N VAL A 174 -14.62 -3.80 -13.23
CA VAL A 174 -14.32 -3.19 -11.92
C VAL A 174 -15.35 -3.61 -10.86
N GLU A 175 -16.64 -3.51 -11.18
CA GLU A 175 -17.72 -3.94 -10.28
C GLU A 175 -17.65 -5.45 -9.96
N THR A 176 -17.47 -6.28 -10.98
CA THR A 176 -17.37 -7.74 -10.81
C THR A 176 -16.17 -8.11 -9.94
N TRP A 177 -15.05 -7.42 -10.12
CA TRP A 177 -13.84 -7.63 -9.33
C TRP A 177 -14.09 -7.35 -7.85
N PHE A 178 -14.66 -6.18 -7.54
CA PHE A 178 -14.94 -5.81 -6.16
C PHE A 178 -15.92 -6.77 -5.49
N LEU A 179 -17.01 -7.13 -6.15
CA LEU A 179 -17.98 -8.10 -5.62
C LEU A 179 -17.34 -9.48 -5.38
N SER A 180 -16.45 -9.92 -6.27
CA SER A 180 -15.74 -11.19 -6.10
C SER A 180 -14.73 -11.11 -4.97
N GLY A 181 -14.01 -9.99 -4.86
CA GLY A 181 -13.06 -9.71 -3.80
C GLY A 181 -13.67 -9.70 -2.41
N ASP A 182 -14.84 -9.07 -2.26
CA ASP A 182 -15.61 -9.04 -1.03
C ASP A 182 -15.99 -10.48 -0.59
N LYS A 183 -16.45 -11.30 -1.54
CA LYS A 183 -16.76 -12.72 -1.29
C LYS A 183 -15.52 -13.53 -0.91
N MET A 184 -14.38 -13.31 -1.57
CA MET A 184 -13.12 -13.99 -1.23
C MET A 184 -12.70 -13.66 0.21
N LEU A 185 -12.79 -12.40 0.61
CA LEU A 185 -12.47 -12.02 1.98
C LEU A 185 -13.43 -12.64 2.99
N GLU A 186 -14.71 -12.70 2.68
CA GLU A 186 -15.68 -13.32 3.57
C GLU A 186 -15.46 -14.83 3.70
N ILE A 187 -15.10 -15.52 2.62
CA ILE A 187 -14.67 -16.93 2.67
C ILE A 187 -13.46 -17.09 3.58
N GLY A 188 -12.47 -16.20 3.49
CA GLY A 188 -11.31 -16.22 4.38
C GLY A 188 -11.70 -16.04 5.85
N ARG A 189 -12.59 -15.08 6.14
CA ARG A 189 -13.10 -14.81 7.49
C ARG A 189 -13.89 -15.99 8.05
N MET A 190 -14.72 -16.64 7.24
CA MET A 190 -15.44 -17.86 7.64
C MET A 190 -14.50 -18.95 8.14
N LYS A 191 -13.39 -19.21 7.42
CA LYS A 191 -12.39 -20.21 7.84
C LYS A 191 -11.73 -19.85 9.18
N VAL A 192 -11.43 -18.58 9.39
CA VAL A 192 -10.86 -18.09 10.67
C VAL A 192 -11.87 -18.22 11.81
N ARG A 193 -13.15 -17.92 11.58
CA ARG A 193 -14.21 -18.11 12.58
C ARG A 193 -14.39 -19.58 12.93
N GLU A 194 -14.40 -20.46 11.94
CA GLU A 194 -14.47 -21.89 12.16
C GLU A 194 -13.27 -22.38 12.98
N ALA A 195 -12.05 -21.95 12.64
CA ALA A 195 -10.85 -22.26 13.44
C ALA A 195 -11.00 -21.81 14.89
N LYS A 196 -11.51 -20.59 15.13
CA LYS A 196 -11.75 -20.07 16.48
C LYS A 196 -12.74 -20.94 17.27
N ALA A 197 -13.83 -21.38 16.63
CA ALA A 197 -14.80 -22.27 17.26
C ALA A 197 -14.20 -23.64 17.61
N VAL A 198 -13.31 -24.18 16.77
CA VAL A 198 -12.60 -25.44 17.07
C VAL A 198 -11.59 -25.24 18.20
N VAL A 199 -10.86 -24.13 18.23
CA VAL A 199 -9.95 -23.79 19.34
C VAL A 199 -10.69 -23.75 20.68
N GLN A 200 -11.89 -23.14 20.72
CA GLN A 200 -12.71 -23.10 21.93
C GLN A 200 -13.14 -24.49 22.43
N GLN A 201 -13.32 -25.46 21.53
CA GLN A 201 -13.58 -26.84 21.93
C GLN A 201 -12.34 -27.49 22.55
N ILE A 202 -11.17 -27.28 21.94
CA ILE A 202 -9.88 -27.80 22.46
C ILE A 202 -9.56 -27.21 23.84
N GLU A 203 -9.91 -25.95 24.08
CA GLU A 203 -9.76 -25.28 25.39
C GLU A 203 -10.48 -26.00 26.54
N GLN A 204 -11.56 -26.73 26.25
CA GLN A 204 -12.28 -27.52 27.26
C GLN A 204 -11.63 -28.88 27.54
N LEU A 205 -10.65 -29.30 26.73
CA LEU A 205 -10.06 -30.64 26.76
C LEU A 205 -8.63 -30.62 27.31
N ASP A 206 -7.77 -29.76 26.74
CA ASP A 206 -6.34 -29.73 27.05
C ASP A 206 -5.72 -28.35 26.81
N ALA A 207 -5.08 -27.80 27.86
CA ALA A 207 -4.50 -26.48 27.84
C ALA A 207 -3.31 -26.35 26.87
N ASP A 208 -2.50 -27.41 26.74
CA ASP A 208 -1.32 -27.40 25.88
C ASP A 208 -1.70 -27.48 24.40
N SER A 209 -2.63 -28.38 24.05
CA SER A 209 -3.25 -28.45 22.72
C SER A 209 -3.94 -27.14 22.36
N ALA A 210 -4.64 -26.51 23.31
CA ALA A 210 -5.30 -25.24 23.10
C ALA A 210 -4.29 -24.11 22.81
N LYS A 211 -3.15 -24.08 23.53
CA LYS A 211 -2.08 -23.12 23.25
C LYS A 211 -1.54 -23.29 21.84
N LYS A 212 -1.26 -24.53 21.41
CA LYS A 212 -0.81 -24.83 20.05
C LYS A 212 -1.84 -24.40 19.00
N ALA A 213 -3.11 -24.72 19.23
CA ALA A 213 -4.19 -24.37 18.31
C ALA A 213 -4.39 -22.85 18.20
N ARG A 214 -4.29 -22.10 19.31
CA ARG A 214 -4.32 -20.64 19.31
C ARG A 214 -3.19 -20.01 18.48
N THR A 215 -1.97 -20.53 18.59
CA THR A 215 -0.85 -20.03 17.77
C THR A 215 -1.11 -20.22 16.27
N ILE A 216 -1.70 -21.35 15.88
CA ILE A 216 -2.07 -21.59 14.47
C ILE A 216 -3.19 -20.64 14.04
N GLN A 217 -4.22 -20.45 14.87
CA GLN A 217 -5.33 -19.55 14.58
C GLN A 217 -4.88 -18.07 14.46
N GLN A 218 -3.90 -17.64 15.27
CA GLN A 218 -3.28 -16.33 15.14
C GLN A 218 -2.59 -16.18 13.78
N ARG A 219 -1.76 -17.16 13.37
CA ARG A 219 -1.14 -17.16 12.04
C ARG A 219 -2.16 -17.11 10.90
N MET A 220 -3.28 -17.84 11.01
CA MET A 220 -4.37 -17.74 10.02
C MET A 220 -4.88 -16.30 9.86
N THR A 221 -5.04 -15.59 10.97
CA THR A 221 -5.57 -14.22 10.99
C THR A 221 -4.52 -13.22 10.51
N ASP A 222 -3.35 -13.29 11.11
CA ASP A 222 -2.31 -12.30 10.91
C ASP A 222 -1.74 -12.45 9.51
N ASP A 223 -1.38 -13.65 9.08
CA ASP A 223 -0.68 -13.86 7.81
C ASP A 223 -1.62 -14.22 6.67
N HIS A 224 -2.34 -15.33 6.77
CA HIS A 224 -3.04 -15.88 5.60
C HIS A 224 -4.26 -15.05 5.20
N LEU A 225 -5.06 -14.59 6.17
CA LEU A 225 -6.19 -13.71 5.88
C LEU A 225 -5.74 -12.33 5.39
N ARG A 226 -4.62 -11.82 5.92
CA ARG A 226 -3.98 -10.59 5.41
C ARG A 226 -3.52 -10.78 3.97
N ASN A 227 -2.91 -11.91 3.62
CA ASN A 227 -2.53 -12.22 2.25
C ASN A 227 -3.75 -12.24 1.33
N VAL A 228 -4.87 -12.88 1.72
CA VAL A 228 -6.11 -12.81 0.92
C VAL A 228 -6.52 -11.34 0.70
N ARG A 229 -6.47 -10.50 1.74
CA ARG A 229 -6.78 -9.06 1.61
C ARG A 229 -5.86 -8.34 0.63
N LEU A 230 -4.55 -8.53 0.77
CA LEU A 230 -3.56 -7.91 -0.10
C LEU A 230 -3.69 -8.41 -1.54
N GLY A 231 -3.88 -9.71 -1.71
CA GLY A 231 -4.05 -10.33 -3.01
C GLY A 231 -5.31 -9.88 -3.73
N VAL A 232 -6.43 -9.68 -3.03
CA VAL A 232 -7.63 -9.07 -3.62
C VAL A 232 -7.39 -7.59 -3.95
N GLY A 233 -6.73 -6.83 -3.07
CA GLY A 233 -6.46 -5.41 -3.29
C GLY A 233 -5.52 -5.15 -4.47
N HIS A 234 -4.47 -5.93 -4.61
CA HIS A 234 -3.45 -5.76 -5.64
C HIS A 234 -3.64 -6.68 -6.85
N GLN A 235 -4.64 -7.57 -6.84
CA GLN A 235 -4.84 -8.61 -7.85
C GLN A 235 -3.63 -9.57 -7.96
N SER A 236 -3.05 -9.95 -6.82
CA SER A 236 -1.96 -10.93 -6.73
C SER A 236 -2.54 -12.35 -6.66
N PRO A 237 -2.35 -13.20 -7.69
CA PRO A 237 -2.81 -14.58 -7.65
C PRO A 237 -2.13 -15.39 -6.54
N ASP A 238 -0.86 -15.12 -6.26
CA ASP A 238 -0.09 -15.88 -5.28
C ASP A 238 -0.61 -15.67 -3.85
N ASP A 239 -0.96 -14.43 -3.51
CA ASP A 239 -1.52 -14.13 -2.19
C ASP A 239 -2.98 -14.56 -2.04
N GLN A 240 -3.74 -14.60 -3.14
CA GLN A 240 -5.10 -15.14 -3.15
C GLN A 240 -5.08 -16.67 -3.00
N TRP A 241 -4.15 -17.34 -3.69
CA TRP A 241 -4.22 -18.77 -3.95
C TRP A 241 -3.14 -19.62 -3.30
N TRP A 242 -1.88 -19.20 -3.22
CA TRP A 242 -0.84 -20.02 -2.59
C TRP A 242 -0.68 -19.68 -1.11
N HIS A 243 -0.64 -18.38 -0.80
CA HIS A 243 -0.37 -17.88 0.56
C HIS A 243 -1.63 -17.44 1.31
N GLY A 244 -2.79 -17.45 0.65
CA GLY A 244 -4.09 -17.07 1.18
C GLY A 244 -4.99 -18.27 1.47
N HIS A 245 -5.91 -18.58 0.55
CA HIS A 245 -7.01 -19.51 0.83
C HIS A 245 -6.61 -20.94 1.20
N PRO A 246 -5.73 -21.63 0.44
CA PRO A 246 -5.22 -22.95 0.82
C PRO A 246 -4.36 -22.95 2.07
N ALA A 247 -3.65 -21.86 2.36
CA ALA A 247 -2.90 -21.74 3.61
C ALA A 247 -3.85 -21.66 4.82
N LEU A 248 -4.96 -20.91 4.70
CA LEU A 248 -6.06 -20.94 5.67
C LEU A 248 -6.64 -22.34 5.83
N ASP A 249 -6.90 -23.07 4.73
CA ASP A 249 -7.43 -24.44 4.79
C ASP A 249 -6.46 -25.39 5.50
N GLY A 250 -5.17 -25.32 5.16
CA GLY A 250 -4.13 -26.13 5.78
C GLY A 250 -4.04 -25.91 7.29
N ASP A 251 -4.11 -24.65 7.74
CA ASP A 251 -4.09 -24.34 9.17
C ASP A 251 -5.38 -24.73 9.89
N LEU A 252 -6.54 -24.56 9.27
CA LEU A 252 -7.81 -25.05 9.81
C LEU A 252 -7.78 -26.58 9.97
N LEU A 253 -7.27 -27.32 8.99
CA LEU A 253 -7.11 -28.78 9.07
C LEU A 253 -6.16 -29.19 10.19
N ARG A 254 -5.05 -28.47 10.39
CA ARG A 254 -4.12 -28.71 11.50
C ARG A 254 -4.81 -28.51 12.86
N ILE A 255 -5.63 -27.47 13.01
CA ILE A 255 -6.40 -27.21 14.23
C ILE A 255 -7.43 -28.34 14.46
N LYS A 256 -8.18 -28.74 13.43
CA LYS A 256 -9.12 -29.87 13.52
C LYS A 256 -8.43 -31.18 13.86
N SER A 257 -7.23 -31.41 13.33
CA SER A 257 -6.42 -32.60 13.67
C SER A 257 -6.00 -32.60 15.14
N ILE A 258 -5.74 -31.43 15.76
CA ILE A 258 -5.47 -31.34 17.21
C ILE A 258 -6.72 -31.78 17.98
N LEU A 259 -7.90 -31.29 17.62
CA LEU A 259 -9.15 -31.70 18.26
C LEU A 259 -9.39 -33.21 18.09
N GLY A 260 -9.16 -33.77 16.90
CA GLY A 260 -9.32 -35.21 16.63
C GLY A 260 -8.38 -36.12 17.41
N GLY A 261 -7.27 -35.59 17.95
CA GLY A 261 -6.38 -36.30 18.88
C GLY A 261 -6.97 -36.50 20.28
N HIS A 262 -8.09 -35.85 20.60
CA HIS A 262 -8.85 -35.99 21.84
C HIS A 262 -10.17 -36.70 21.54
N PRO A 263 -10.19 -38.05 21.47
CA PRO A 263 -11.41 -38.79 21.16
C PRO A 263 -12.49 -38.44 22.18
N ALA A 264 -13.71 -38.20 21.69
CA ALA A 264 -14.87 -38.00 22.56
C ALA A 264 -14.97 -39.20 23.51
N LYS A 265 -15.11 -38.95 24.82
CA LYS A 265 -15.48 -40.02 25.76
C LYS A 265 -16.76 -40.64 25.22
N SER A 266 -16.72 -41.92 24.83
CA SER A 266 -17.90 -42.63 24.38
C SER A 266 -18.96 -42.55 25.47
N THR A 267 -20.05 -41.85 25.19
CA THR A 267 -21.25 -41.86 26.04
C THR A 267 -22.19 -42.97 25.60
N GLU A 268 -21.66 -44.09 25.11
CA GLU A 268 -22.47 -45.30 24.92
C GLU A 268 -22.52 -46.05 26.26
N PRO A 269 -23.73 -46.32 26.79
CA PRO A 269 -23.93 -47.05 28.04
C PRO A 269 -23.53 -48.52 27.98
#